data_AF-A0A1V5KJE3-F1
#
_entry.id   AF-A0A1V5KJE3-F1
#
_cell.length_a   1.000
_cell.length_b   1.000
_cell.length_c   1.000
_cell.angle_alpha   90.00
_cell.angle_beta   90.00
_cell.angle_gamma   90.00
#
_symmetry.space_group_name_H-M   'P 1'
#
loop_
_entity.id
_entity.type
_entity.pdbx_description
1 polymer ?
#
loop_
_entity_poly.entity_id
_entity_poly.type
_entity_poly.pdbx_seq_one_letter_code
_entity_poly.pdbx_strand_id
1 'polypeptide(L)' 'MLIDTPAVLNYVDSLSVTAVVDGVILVVRAGQTRWEMAQNAKRKLLTAHATLLGVALNRRKPQVWD' A
#
# COMPACT_ATOMS: atom_id res chain seq x y z
N MET A 1 5.97 -15.86 -5.53
CA MET A 1 7.12 -15.00 -5.19
C MET A 1 6.60 -13.75 -4.51
N LEU A 2 7.26 -13.24 -3.49
CA LEU A 2 6.89 -11.97 -2.84
C LEU A 2 8.01 -10.95 -3.08
N ILE A 3 7.64 -9.75 -3.49
CA ILE A 3 8.58 -8.65 -3.73
C ILE A 3 8.25 -7.54 -2.75
N ASP A 4 9.23 -7.12 -1.96
CA ASP A 4 9.10 -5.90 -1.13
C ASP A 4 9.56 -4.69 -1.94
N THR A 5 8.89 -3.55 -1.73
CA THR A 5 9.15 -2.32 -2.47
C THR A 5 9.16 -1.13 -1.52
N PRO A 6 9.93 -0.07 -1.84
CA PRO A 6 9.85 1.17 -1.08
C PRO A 6 8.44 1.80 -1.18
N ALA A 7 8.15 2.79 -0.33
CA ALA A 7 6.82 3.40 -0.29
C ALA A 7 6.44 4.05 -1.64
N VAL A 8 5.26 3.69 -2.16
CA VAL A 8 4.69 4.17 -3.45
C VAL A 8 4.66 5.70 -3.59
N LEU A 9 4.55 6.42 -2.48
CA LEU A 9 4.49 7.88 -2.53
C LEU A 9 5.85 8.52 -2.81
N ASN A 10 6.94 7.88 -2.39
CA ASN A 10 8.28 8.46 -2.37
C ASN A 10 9.16 7.98 -3.52
N TYR A 11 8.83 6.83 -4.14
CA TYR A 11 9.66 6.19 -5.16
C TYR A 11 8.82 5.68 -6.32
N VAL A 12 9.33 5.86 -7.54
CA VAL A 12 8.67 5.41 -8.77
C VAL A 12 8.83 3.90 -8.97
N ASP A 13 9.91 3.32 -8.46
CA ASP A 13 10.26 1.90 -8.67
C ASP A 13 9.17 0.94 -8.16
N SER A 14 8.45 1.32 -7.10
CA SER A 14 7.31 0.58 -6.57
C SER A 14 6.17 0.43 -7.59
N LEU A 15 6.06 1.37 -8.53
CA LEU A 15 5.11 1.33 -9.64
C LEU A 15 5.65 0.49 -10.80
N SER A 16 6.95 0.53 -11.09
CA SER A 16 7.54 -0.26 -12.19
C SER A 16 7.37 -1.77 -11.99
N VAL A 17 7.45 -2.24 -10.74
CA VAL A 17 7.26 -3.67 -10.39
C VAL A 17 5.83 -4.15 -10.66
N THR A 18 4.84 -3.26 -10.75
CA THR A 18 3.44 -3.68 -10.95
C THR A 18 3.20 -4.36 -12.29
N ALA A 19 4.09 -4.15 -13.28
CA ALA A 19 4.02 -4.78 -14.60
C ALA A 19 4.38 -6.27 -14.61
N VAL A 20 5.05 -6.77 -13.55
CA VAL A 20 5.58 -8.15 -13.50
C VAL A 20 5.01 -8.97 -12.34
N VAL A 21 3.98 -8.47 -11.66
CA VAL A 21 3.31 -9.15 -10.54
C VAL A 21 1.82 -9.31 -10.82
N ASP A 22 1.23 -10.38 -10.30
CA ASP A 22 -0.20 -10.65 -10.47
C ASP A 22 -1.09 -9.68 -9.66
N GLY A 23 -0.53 -9.10 -8.60
CA GLY A 23 -1.24 -8.13 -7.77
C GLY A 23 -0.41 -7.52 -6.65
N VAL A 24 -0.96 -6.46 -6.06
CA VAL A 24 -0.30 -5.63 -5.06
C VAL A 24 -1.14 -5.59 -3.77
N ILE A 25 -0.48 -5.62 -2.62
CA ILE A 25 -1.08 -5.32 -1.32
C ILE A 25 -0.51 -3.99 -0.82
N LEU A 26 -1.38 -3.00 -0.58
CA LEU A 26 -0.95 -1.71 -0.02
C LEU A 26 -0.87 -1.82 1.51
N VAL A 27 0.32 -1.70 2.07
CA VAL A 27 0.52 -1.69 3.54
C VAL A 27 0.38 -0.26 4.07
N VAL A 28 -0.51 -0.05 5.04
CA VAL A 28 -0.78 1.25 5.66
C VAL A 28 -0.55 1.14 7.16
N ARG A 29 0.15 2.11 7.77
CA ARG A 29 0.40 2.10 9.21
C ARG A 29 -0.72 2.82 9.96
N ALA A 30 -1.42 2.10 10.82
CA ALA A 30 -2.52 2.63 11.63
C ALA A 30 -2.05 3.78 12.54
N GLY A 31 -2.87 4.84 12.60
CA GLY A 31 -2.60 6.02 13.44
C GLY A 31 -1.42 6.88 13.00
N GLN A 32 -0.61 6.46 12.01
CA GLN A 32 0.54 7.21 11.52
C GLN A 32 0.35 7.68 10.08
N THR A 33 -0.15 6.83 9.18
CA THR A 33 -0.40 7.22 7.79
C THR A 33 -1.72 8.00 7.71
N ARG A 34 -1.66 9.26 7.27
CA ARG A 34 -2.85 10.10 7.06
C ARG A 34 -3.74 9.50 5.95
N TRP A 35 -5.05 9.62 6.10
CA TRP A 35 -6.03 9.06 5.15
C TRP A 35 -5.77 9.52 3.71
N GLU A 36 -5.50 10.81 3.52
CA GLU A 36 -5.19 11.41 2.21
C GLU A 36 -3.96 10.78 1.55
N MET A 37 -2.94 10.45 2.34
CA MET A 37 -1.73 9.78 1.84
C MET A 37 -2.04 8.35 1.39
N ALA A 38 -2.81 7.59 2.17
CA ALA A 38 -3.23 6.25 1.79
C ALA A 38 -4.09 6.25 0.52
N GLN A 39 -5.02 7.21 0.40
CA GLN A 39 -5.82 7.40 -0.81
C GLN A 39 -4.96 7.80 -2.02
N ASN A 40 -3.96 8.65 -1.82
CA ASN A 40 -3.04 9.03 -2.90
C ASN A 40 -2.20 7.84 -3.38
N ALA A 41 -1.70 7.01 -2.46
CA ALA A 41 -0.98 5.78 -2.81
C ALA A 41 -1.85 4.81 -3.61
N LYS A 42 -3.10 4.60 -3.17
CA LYS A 42 -4.09 3.81 -3.92
C LYS A 42 -4.29 4.38 -5.33
N ARG A 43 -4.50 5.69 -5.48
CA ARG A 43 -4.67 6.31 -6.81
C ARG A 43 -3.46 6.08 -7.71
N LYS A 44 -2.24 6.28 -7.21
CA LYS A 44 -1.01 6.03 -7.98
C LYS A 44 -0.93 4.58 -8.48
N LEU A 45 -1.24 3.60 -7.63
CA LEU A 45 -1.27 2.20 -8.02
C LEU A 45 -2.29 1.92 -9.13
N LEU A 46 -3.51 2.47 -9.01
CA LEU A 46 -4.55 2.30 -10.01
C LEU A 46 -4.21 3.00 -11.33
N THR A 47 -3.61 4.19 -11.29
CA THR A 47 -3.11 4.90 -12.48
C THR A 47 -1.98 4.12 -13.17
N ALA A 48 -1.16 3.39 -12.40
CA ALA A 48 -0.15 2.47 -12.94
C ALA A 48 -0.72 1.11 -13.38
N HIS A 49 -2.06 0.98 -13.49
CA HIS A 49 -2.74 -0.26 -13.87
C HIS A 49 -2.44 -1.46 -12.96
N ALA A 50 -2.06 -1.23 -11.71
CA ALA A 50 -1.81 -2.30 -10.77
C ALA A 50 -3.11 -2.97 -10.30
N THR A 51 -3.12 -4.30 -10.26
CA THR A 51 -4.20 -5.08 -9.61
C THR A 51 -4.06 -4.99 -8.09
N LEU A 52 -4.73 -4.01 -7.47
CA LEU A 52 -4.74 -3.86 -6.02
C LEU A 52 -5.64 -4.93 -5.37
N LEU A 53 -5.02 -5.96 -4.79
CA LEU A 53 -5.72 -7.08 -4.14
C LEU A 53 -6.38 -6.65 -2.81
N GLY A 54 -5.79 -5.66 -2.15
CA GLY A 54 -6.31 -5.15 -0.88
C GLY A 54 -5.34 -4.24 -0.14
N VAL A 55 -5.73 -3.88 1.08
CA VAL A 55 -4.96 -3.02 1.99
C VAL A 55 -4.71 -3.76 3.29
N ALA A 56 -3.45 -3.82 3.72
CA ALA A 56 -3.07 -4.35 5.03
C ALA A 56 -2.86 -3.20 6.02
N LEU A 57 -3.75 -3.07 7.01
CA LEU A 57 -3.62 -2.09 8.08
C LEU A 57 -2.70 -2.64 9.18
N ASN A 58 -1.48 -2.13 9.27
CA ASN A 58 -0.44 -2.61 10.17
C ASN A 58 -0.29 -1.71 11.41
N ARG A 59 0.28 -2.25 12.51
CA ARG A 59 0.56 -1.54 13.78
C ARG A 59 -0.68 -0.92 14.44
N ARG A 60 -1.87 -1.47 14.19
CA ARG A 60 -3.06 -1.12 14.97
C ARG A 60 -2.84 -1.55 16.41
N LYS A 61 -3.00 -0.62 17.36
CA LYS A 61 -3.00 -0.99 18.79
C LYS A 61 -4.19 -1.94 19.04
N PRO A 62 -4.00 -3.04 19.79
CA PRO A 62 -5.11 -3.89 20.19
C PRO A 62 -6.15 -3.04 20.90
N GLN A 63 -7.40 -3.16 20.48
CA GLN A 63 -8.49 -2.55 21.23
C GLN A 63 -8.77 -3.49 22.40
N VAL A 64 -8.33 -3.10 23.58
CA VAL A 64 -8.71 -3.80 24.81
C VAL A 64 -10.17 -3.43 25.06
N TRP A 65 -11.04 -4.43 25.11
CA TRP A 65 -12.41 -4.24 25.58
C TRP A 65 -12.35 -4.30 27.11
N ASP A 66 -12.72 -3.20 27.75
CA ASP A 66 -12.97 -3.15 29.20
C ASP A 66 -14.27 -3.87 29.56
#